data_AF-A0A831ZAL5-F1
#
_entry.id   AF-A0A831ZAL5-F1
#
_cell.length_a   1.000
_cell.length_b   1.000
_cell.length_c   1.000
_cell.angle_alpha   90.00
_cell.angle_beta   90.00
_cell.angle_gamma   90.00
#
_symmetry.space_group_name_H-M   'P 1'
#
loop_
_entity.id
_entity.type
_entity.pdbx_description
1 polymer ?
#
loop_
_entity_poly.entity_id
_entity_poly.type
_entity_poly.pdbx_seq_one_letter_code
_entity_poly.pdbx_strand_id
1 'polypeptide(L)'
;MKIVIVGGVAAGASTAARARRLNEDAEIIVLEQDAFISFANCGLPYHISGDIKERDALLLQTPVSLNATLNIDVRTNHEVTRINRHLKQVSVVDRDNNKQYTENYDKLVLCQAADPLRPPISGIHHPKIFVLRNIPDMDAIIQELDAGARKAIIIGGGFIGIELA
;
A
#
# COMPACT_ATOMS: atom_id res chain seq x y z
N MET A 1 -15.33 -20.65 -3.49
CA MET A 1 -14.92 -20.10 -2.17
C MET A 1 -14.45 -18.68 -2.39
N LYS A 2 -14.91 -17.73 -1.58
CA LYS A 2 -14.56 -16.31 -1.70
C LYS A 2 -13.53 -15.88 -0.65
N ILE A 3 -12.37 -15.44 -1.10
CA ILE A 3 -11.28 -14.93 -0.26
C ILE A 3 -11.21 -13.42 -0.45
N VAL A 4 -11.37 -12.68 0.65
CA VAL A 4 -11.12 -11.23 0.69
C VAL A 4 -9.80 -10.98 1.41
N ILE A 5 -8.92 -10.21 0.78
CA ILE A 5 -7.59 -9.86 1.27
C ILE A 5 -7.55 -8.34 1.44
N VAL A 6 -7.15 -7.86 2.63
CA VAL A 6 -7.08 -6.43 2.94
C VAL A 6 -5.62 -5.97 2.93
N GLY A 7 -5.25 -5.12 1.98
CA GLY A 7 -3.88 -4.73 1.66
C GLY A 7 -3.34 -5.52 0.46
N GLY A 8 -2.77 -4.83 -0.53
CA GLY A 8 -2.33 -5.36 -1.83
C GLY A 8 -0.83 -5.25 -2.09
N VAL A 9 -0.03 -5.00 -1.05
CA VAL A 9 1.44 -4.94 -1.15
C VAL A 9 2.04 -6.33 -0.90
N ALA A 10 3.11 -6.47 -0.11
CA ALA A 10 3.90 -7.70 -0.02
C ALA A 10 3.09 -8.93 0.40
N ALA A 11 2.50 -8.91 1.60
CA ALA A 11 1.77 -10.07 2.13
C ALA A 11 0.48 -10.36 1.35
N GLY A 12 -0.25 -9.31 0.98
CA GLY A 12 -1.53 -9.44 0.28
C GLY A 12 -1.40 -9.99 -1.13
N ALA A 13 -0.53 -9.39 -1.95
CA ALA A 13 -0.29 -9.85 -3.31
C ALA A 13 0.30 -11.28 -3.33
N SER A 14 1.23 -11.58 -2.42
CA SER A 14 1.79 -12.93 -2.27
C SER A 14 0.71 -13.95 -1.91
N THR A 15 -0.16 -13.61 -0.96
CA THR A 15 -1.30 -14.46 -0.57
C THR A 15 -2.26 -14.68 -1.73
N ALA A 16 -2.63 -13.63 -2.46
CA ALA A 16 -3.55 -13.70 -3.59
C ALA A 16 -2.99 -14.61 -4.70
N ALA A 17 -1.73 -14.40 -5.08
CA ALA A 17 -1.06 -15.21 -6.09
C ALA A 17 -0.93 -16.68 -5.68
N ARG A 18 -0.63 -16.96 -4.40
CA ARG A 18 -0.58 -18.34 -3.90
C ARG A 18 -1.96 -18.97 -3.84
N ALA A 19 -2.97 -18.23 -3.40
CA ALA A 19 -4.35 -18.72 -3.31
C ALA A 19 -4.88 -19.13 -4.70
N ARG A 20 -4.64 -18.33 -5.75
CA ARG A 20 -5.00 -18.69 -7.13
C ARG A 20 -4.38 -20.02 -7.55
N ARG A 21 -3.06 -20.17 -7.38
CA ARG A 21 -2.32 -21.39 -7.77
C ARG A 21 -2.77 -22.64 -6.99
N LEU A 22 -3.41 -22.47 -5.84
CA LEU A 22 -3.93 -23.57 -5.03
C LEU A 22 -5.39 -23.90 -5.38
N ASN A 23 -6.14 -22.96 -5.95
CA ASN A 23 -7.54 -23.14 -6.29
C ASN A 23 -7.97 -22.17 -7.42
N GLU A 24 -8.14 -22.71 -8.62
CA GLU A 24 -8.58 -21.96 -9.81
C GLU A 24 -10.06 -21.52 -9.73
N ASP A 25 -10.88 -22.16 -8.89
CA ASP A 25 -12.29 -21.82 -8.70
C ASP A 25 -12.52 -20.82 -7.56
N ALA A 26 -11.45 -20.39 -6.87
CA ALA A 26 -11.58 -19.39 -5.82
C ALA A 26 -11.90 -18.00 -6.43
N GLU A 27 -12.85 -17.30 -5.84
CA GLU A 27 -13.05 -15.87 -6.06
C GLU A 27 -12.10 -15.14 -5.10
N ILE A 28 -11.16 -14.36 -5.64
CA ILE A 28 -10.10 -13.71 -4.87
C ILE A 28 -10.21 -12.21 -5.10
N ILE A 29 -10.54 -11.47 -4.03
CA ILE A 29 -10.63 -10.02 -4.03
C ILE A 29 -9.53 -9.46 -3.14
N VAL A 30 -8.75 -8.53 -3.67
CA VAL A 30 -7.77 -7.73 -2.93
C VAL A 30 -8.28 -6.30 -2.85
N LEU A 31 -8.45 -5.79 -1.63
CA LEU A 31 -8.86 -4.41 -1.36
C LEU A 31 -7.64 -3.64 -0.86
N GLU A 32 -7.20 -2.64 -1.62
CA GLU A 32 -6.08 -1.77 -1.29
C GLU A 32 -6.58 -0.33 -1.13
N GLN A 33 -6.25 0.31 -0.01
CA GLN A 33 -6.68 1.68 0.29
C GLN A 33 -5.94 2.73 -0.54
N ASP A 34 -4.72 2.42 -0.98
CA ASP A 34 -3.86 3.28 -1.77
C ASP A 34 -4.03 3.01 -3.27
N ALA A 35 -3.42 3.86 -4.10
CA ALA A 35 -3.51 3.76 -5.56
C ALA A 35 -2.61 2.66 -6.16
N PHE A 36 -1.62 2.19 -5.41
CA PHE A 36 -0.58 1.28 -5.90
C PHE A 36 -0.58 -0.04 -5.12
N ILE A 37 -0.40 -1.14 -5.86
CA ILE A 37 -0.22 -2.48 -5.31
C ILE A 37 1.15 -3.03 -5.71
N SER A 38 1.63 -4.04 -4.99
CA SER A 38 2.86 -4.78 -5.33
C SER A 38 4.05 -3.87 -5.70
N PHE A 39 4.22 -2.74 -5.03
CA PHE A 39 5.35 -1.85 -5.27
C PHE A 39 6.56 -2.23 -4.40
N ALA A 40 7.75 -1.85 -4.85
CA ALA A 40 9.00 -2.13 -4.15
C ALA A 40 9.25 -1.08 -3.04
N ASN A 41 8.65 -1.29 -1.85
CA ASN A 41 8.84 -0.38 -0.69
C ASN A 41 10.31 -0.18 -0.33
N CYS A 42 11.13 -1.23 -0.45
CA CYS A 42 12.57 -1.15 -0.19
C CYS A 42 13.31 -0.30 -1.23
N GLY A 43 12.72 -0.06 -2.40
CA GLY A 43 13.30 0.76 -3.46
C GLY A 43 13.08 2.27 -3.27
N LEU A 44 12.20 2.69 -2.35
CA LEU A 44 11.83 4.11 -2.21
C LEU A 44 13.03 5.00 -1.85
N PRO A 45 13.90 4.67 -0.86
CA PRO A 45 15.06 5.50 -0.55
C PRO A 45 16.03 5.64 -1.73
N TYR A 46 16.20 4.56 -2.50
CA TYR A 46 17.10 4.52 -3.65
C TYR A 46 16.56 5.26 -4.88
N HIS A 47 15.23 5.44 -4.98
CA HIS A 47 14.68 6.35 -5.97
C HIS A 47 14.88 7.81 -5.55
N ILE A 48 14.72 8.12 -4.26
CA ILE A 48 14.98 9.45 -3.70
C ILE A 48 16.46 9.85 -3.92
N SER A 49 17.41 8.92 -3.76
CA SER A 49 18.84 9.17 -4.03
C SER A 49 19.18 9.31 -5.52
N GLY A 50 18.31 8.82 -6.41
CA GLY A 50 18.55 8.74 -7.86
C GLY A 50 19.29 7.48 -8.33
N ASP A 51 19.59 6.53 -7.44
CA ASP A 51 20.18 5.23 -7.80
C ASP A 51 19.21 4.40 -8.66
N ILE A 52 17.92 4.42 -8.30
CA ILE A 52 16.82 3.97 -9.15
C ILE A 52 16.30 5.20 -9.89
N LYS A 53 16.55 5.28 -11.20
CA LYS A 53 16.19 6.46 -11.99
C LYS A 53 14.71 6.54 -12.34
N GLU A 54 14.12 5.42 -12.70
CA GLU A 54 12.76 5.36 -13.21
C GLU A 54 11.79 5.02 -12.08
N ARG A 55 10.83 5.90 -11.81
CA ARG A 55 9.77 5.68 -10.81
C ARG A 55 8.99 4.39 -11.08
N ASP A 56 8.72 4.10 -12.34
CA ASP A 56 7.95 2.92 -12.77
C ASP A 56 8.69 1.61 -12.48
N ALA A 57 10.01 1.61 -12.28
CA ALA A 57 10.76 0.43 -11.86
C ALA A 57 10.35 -0.07 -10.47
N LEU A 58 9.69 0.78 -9.67
CA LEU A 58 9.14 0.42 -8.36
C LEU A 58 7.79 -0.27 -8.45
N LEU A 59 7.09 -0.21 -9.59
CA LEU A 59 5.73 -0.72 -9.77
C LEU A 59 5.76 -2.10 -10.44
N LEU A 60 5.74 -3.18 -9.64
CA LEU A 60 5.97 -4.53 -10.15
C LEU A 60 4.74 -5.16 -10.80
N GLN A 61 3.53 -4.81 -10.33
CA GLN A 61 2.27 -5.32 -10.86
C GLN A 61 1.19 -4.24 -10.81
N THR A 62 0.21 -4.39 -11.69
CA THR A 62 -1.01 -3.58 -11.75
C THR A 62 -2.25 -4.44 -11.55
N PRO A 63 -3.40 -3.85 -11.15
CA PRO A 63 -4.69 -4.57 -11.10
C PRO A 63 -5.00 -5.31 -12.40
N VAL A 64 -4.75 -4.66 -13.54
CA VAL A 64 -4.95 -5.25 -14.88
C VAL A 64 -4.05 -6.46 -15.10
N SER A 65 -2.75 -6.34 -14.77
CA SER A 65 -1.81 -7.45 -14.96
C SER A 65 -2.12 -8.67 -14.08
N LEU A 66 -2.53 -8.46 -12.82
CA LEU A 66 -2.89 -9.54 -11.90
C LEU A 66 -4.22 -10.19 -12.29
N ASN A 67 -5.17 -9.41 -12.80
CA ASN A 67 -6.39 -9.98 -13.33
C ASN A 67 -6.11 -10.85 -14.56
N ALA A 68 -5.35 -10.34 -15.54
CA ALA A 68 -5.05 -11.06 -16.77
C ALA A 68 -4.24 -12.34 -16.54
N THR A 69 -3.31 -12.34 -15.58
CA THR A 69 -2.39 -13.46 -15.35
C THR A 69 -2.87 -14.45 -14.30
N LEU A 70 -3.63 -13.99 -13.31
CA LEU A 70 -4.01 -14.78 -12.13
C LEU A 70 -5.49 -14.70 -11.80
N ASN A 71 -6.33 -14.05 -12.62
CA ASN A 71 -7.76 -13.89 -12.37
C ASN A 71 -8.05 -13.40 -10.93
N ILE A 72 -7.28 -12.41 -10.47
CA ILE A 72 -7.45 -11.75 -9.17
C ILE A 72 -8.21 -10.44 -9.42
N ASP A 73 -9.28 -10.19 -8.66
CA ASP A 73 -9.96 -8.90 -8.63
C ASP A 73 -9.22 -7.99 -7.63
N VAL A 74 -8.50 -6.99 -8.14
CA VAL A 74 -7.79 -6.01 -7.31
C VAL A 74 -8.50 -4.67 -7.42
N ARG A 75 -8.92 -4.14 -6.27
CA ARG A 75 -9.58 -2.84 -6.18
C ARG A 75 -8.69 -1.91 -5.35
N THR A 76 -8.00 -0.99 -6.03
CA THR A 76 -7.24 0.10 -5.41
C THR A 76 -8.17 1.23 -4.98
N ASN A 77 -7.71 2.13 -4.11
CA ASN A 77 -8.53 3.21 -3.53
C ASN A 77 -9.78 2.70 -2.78
N HIS A 78 -9.74 1.45 -2.30
CA HIS A 78 -10.80 0.78 -1.56
C HIS A 78 -10.37 0.48 -0.13
N GLU A 79 -10.86 1.28 0.82
CA GLU A 79 -10.50 1.17 2.22
C GLU A 79 -11.51 0.29 2.97
N VAL A 80 -11.02 -0.75 3.63
CA VAL A 80 -11.84 -1.54 4.57
C VAL A 80 -11.89 -0.84 5.91
N THR A 81 -13.07 -0.39 6.32
CA THR A 81 -13.28 0.41 7.54
C THR A 81 -13.84 -0.39 8.71
N ARG A 82 -14.47 -1.55 8.44
CA ARG A 82 -15.08 -2.39 9.48
C ARG A 82 -15.13 -3.86 9.08
N ILE A 83 -15.00 -4.74 10.06
CA ILE A 83 -15.21 -6.19 9.89
C ILE A 83 -16.42 -6.62 10.73
N ASN A 84 -17.46 -7.13 10.10
CA ASN A 84 -18.55 -7.82 10.78
C ASN A 84 -18.31 -9.34 10.72
N ARG A 85 -17.80 -9.90 11.82
CA ARG A 85 -17.44 -11.33 11.90
C ARG A 85 -18.66 -12.25 11.94
N HIS A 86 -19.77 -11.80 12.53
CA HIS A 86 -21.00 -12.59 12.63
C HIS A 86 -21.62 -12.80 11.25
N LEU A 87 -21.68 -11.75 10.44
CA LEU A 87 -22.22 -11.80 9.07
C LEU A 87 -21.17 -12.21 8.03
N LYS A 88 -19.90 -12.32 8.41
CA LYS A 88 -18.74 -12.53 7.52
C LYS A 88 -18.67 -11.50 6.38
N GLN A 89 -18.69 -10.23 6.76
CA GLN A 89 -18.66 -9.09 5.83
C GLN A 89 -17.59 -8.08 6.23
N VAL A 90 -17.07 -7.35 5.25
CA VAL A 90 -16.29 -6.13 5.45
C VAL A 90 -17.05 -4.92 4.90
N SER A 91 -16.98 -3.79 5.59
CA SER A 91 -17.44 -2.49 5.07
C SER A 91 -16.29 -1.85 4.31
N VAL A 92 -16.56 -1.40 3.07
CA VAL A 92 -15.56 -0.86 2.15
C VAL A 92 -15.99 0.55 1.72
N VAL A 93 -15.04 1.48 1.76
CA VAL A 93 -15.18 2.82 1.17
C VAL A 93 -14.42 2.83 -0.16
N ASP A 94 -15.14 2.98 -1.25
CA ASP A 94 -14.60 3.26 -2.58
C ASP A 94 -14.35 4.77 -2.67
N ARG A 95 -13.07 5.15 -2.58
CA ARG A 95 -12.64 6.55 -2.55
C ARG A 95 -12.72 7.21 -3.93
N ASP A 96 -12.63 6.42 -5.01
CA ASP A 96 -12.71 6.94 -6.38
C ASP A 96 -14.14 7.37 -6.73
N ASN A 97 -15.14 6.59 -6.28
CA ASN A 97 -16.54 6.86 -6.58
C ASN A 97 -17.33 7.47 -5.42
N ASN A 98 -16.67 7.71 -4.27
CA ASN A 98 -17.28 8.18 -3.03
C ASN A 98 -18.49 7.32 -2.60
N LYS A 99 -18.31 6.00 -2.68
CA LYS A 99 -19.36 5.00 -2.36
C LYS A 99 -18.95 4.15 -1.18
N GLN A 100 -19.95 3.63 -0.48
CA GLN A 100 -19.75 2.63 0.56
C GLN A 100 -20.54 1.39 0.22
N TYR A 101 -19.94 0.22 0.45
CA TYR A 101 -20.61 -1.06 0.26
C TYR A 101 -20.09 -2.09 1.25
N THR A 102 -20.74 -3.25 1.26
CA THR A 102 -20.31 -4.41 2.03
C THR A 102 -19.85 -5.52 1.10
N GLU A 103 -18.72 -6.14 1.41
CA GLU A 103 -18.20 -7.29 0.68
C GLU A 103 -18.25 -8.54 1.58
N ASN A 104 -18.85 -9.61 1.07
CA ASN A 104 -18.97 -10.88 1.79
C ASN A 104 -17.67 -11.68 1.65
N TYR A 105 -17.36 -12.55 2.62
CA TYR A 105 -16.22 -13.46 2.49
C TYR A 105 -16.46 -14.83 3.10
N ASP A 106 -15.84 -15.85 2.50
CA ASP A 106 -15.66 -17.15 3.15
C ASP A 106 -14.44 -17.13 4.07
N LYS A 107 -13.36 -16.51 3.60
CA LYS A 107 -12.10 -16.32 4.31
C LYS A 107 -11.64 -14.86 4.16
N LEU A 108 -11.17 -14.29 5.27
CA LEU A 108 -10.62 -12.94 5.32
C LEU A 108 -9.14 -13.02 5.71
N VAL A 109 -8.29 -12.33 4.98
CA VAL A 109 -6.85 -12.20 5.28
C VAL A 109 -6.52 -10.72 5.47
N LEU A 110 -5.87 -10.40 6.60
CA LEU A 110 -5.49 -9.03 6.93
C LEU A 110 -3.99 -8.84 6.66
N CYS A 111 -3.66 -7.91 5.78
CA CYS A 111 -2.31 -7.61 5.29
C CYS A 111 -2.03 -6.10 5.28
N GLN A 112 -2.64 -5.33 6.19
CA GLN A 112 -2.61 -3.86 6.26
C GLN A 112 -1.25 -3.26 6.69
N ALA A 113 -0.27 -4.11 7.00
CA ALA A 113 1.05 -3.72 7.51
C ALA A 113 0.94 -2.80 8.75
N ALA A 114 1.84 -1.81 8.85
CA ALA A 114 1.90 -0.85 9.95
C ALA A 114 2.02 0.58 9.41
N ASP A 115 1.61 1.54 10.23
CA ASP A 115 1.77 2.97 9.95
C ASP A 115 3.02 3.54 10.63
N PRO A 116 3.69 4.54 10.01
CA PRO A 116 4.77 5.27 10.65
C PRO A 116 4.32 5.93 11.96
N LEU A 117 5.13 5.80 13.01
CA LEU A 117 4.87 6.44 14.30
C LEU A 117 5.07 7.96 14.18
N ARG A 118 4.02 8.72 14.46
CA ARG A 118 4.12 10.17 14.72
C ARG A 118 4.14 10.41 16.23
N PRO A 119 5.29 10.78 16.83
CA PRO A 119 5.37 11.00 18.27
C PRO A 119 4.52 12.22 18.68
N PRO A 120 4.00 12.26 19.92
CA PRO A 120 3.13 13.34 20.41
C PRO A 120 3.94 14.61 20.74
N ILE A 121 4.50 15.24 19.72
CA ILE A 121 5.33 16.44 19.83
C ILE A 121 4.59 17.61 19.17
N SER A 122 4.67 18.78 19.80
CA SER A 122 4.10 20.00 19.21
C SER A 122 4.69 20.26 17.82
N GLY A 123 3.84 20.50 16.84
CA GLY A 123 4.24 20.74 15.46
C GLY A 123 4.51 19.49 14.60
N ILE A 124 4.23 18.26 15.07
CA ILE A 124 4.49 17.02 14.32
C ILE A 124 3.77 16.92 12.95
N HIS A 125 2.75 17.75 12.73
CA HIS A 125 2.00 17.85 11.47
C HIS A 125 2.46 19.01 10.57
N HIS A 126 3.61 19.62 10.87
CA HIS A 126 4.17 20.66 10.01
C HIS A 126 4.41 20.10 8.59
N PRO A 127 4.10 20.85 7.51
CA PRO A 127 4.15 20.33 6.12
C PRO A 127 5.54 19.88 5.66
N LYS A 128 6.61 20.31 6.36
CA LYS A 128 7.99 19.87 6.13
C LYS A 128 8.39 18.59 6.89
N ILE A 129 7.45 17.93 7.57
CA ILE A 129 7.68 16.67 8.29
C ILE A 129 7.07 15.54 7.49
N PHE A 130 7.94 14.78 6.84
CA PHE A 130 7.59 13.64 6.01
C PHE A 130 7.74 12.33 6.78
N VAL A 131 7.02 11.32 6.31
CA VAL A 131 7.29 9.90 6.60
C VAL A 131 7.62 9.24 5.27
N LEU A 132 8.18 8.02 5.29
CA LEU A 132 8.42 7.25 4.07
C LEU A 132 7.84 5.85 4.24
N ARG A 133 6.65 5.62 3.70
CA ARG A 133 5.98 4.32 3.72
C ARG A 133 5.58 3.85 2.32
N ASN A 134 5.08 4.75 1.48
CA ASN A 134 4.52 4.42 0.18
C ASN A 134 5.00 5.39 -0.92
N ILE A 135 4.49 5.18 -2.13
CA ILE A 135 4.84 5.98 -3.31
C ILE A 135 4.46 7.47 -3.14
N PRO A 136 3.24 7.84 -2.67
CA PRO A 136 2.91 9.24 -2.38
C PRO A 136 3.86 9.93 -1.39
N ASP A 137 4.28 9.24 -0.33
CA ASP A 137 5.25 9.77 0.63
C ASP A 137 6.60 10.08 -0.03
N MET A 138 7.08 9.17 -0.87
CA MET A 138 8.30 9.34 -1.65
C MET A 138 8.19 10.52 -2.63
N ASP A 139 7.08 10.60 -3.38
CA ASP A 139 6.81 11.68 -4.32
C ASP A 139 6.81 13.05 -3.60
N ALA A 140 6.25 13.13 -2.39
CA ALA A 140 6.24 14.35 -1.58
C ALA A 140 7.64 14.78 -1.11
N ILE A 141 8.51 13.83 -0.75
CA ILE A 141 9.90 14.12 -0.38
C ILE A 141 10.68 14.63 -1.60
N ILE A 142 10.56 13.96 -2.74
CA ILE A 142 11.21 14.38 -4.00
C ILE A 142 10.76 15.78 -4.39
N GLN A 143 9.47 16.09 -4.27
CA GLN A 143 8.95 17.43 -4.57
C GLN A 143 9.60 18.52 -3.71
N GLU A 144 9.85 18.28 -2.42
CA GLU A 144 10.53 19.24 -1.53
C GLU A 144 12.02 19.39 -1.89
N LEU A 145 12.67 18.30 -2.32
CA LEU A 145 14.06 18.34 -2.81
C LEU A 145 14.17 19.16 -4.11
N ASP A 146 13.27 18.93 -5.06
CA ASP A 146 13.19 19.65 -6.34
C ASP A 146 12.86 21.14 -6.13
N ALA A 147 12.05 21.46 -5.13
CA ALA A 147 11.77 22.84 -4.71
C ALA A 147 13.00 23.57 -4.12
N GLY A 148 14.13 22.88 -3.96
CA GLY A 148 15.41 23.48 -3.60
C GLY A 148 15.82 23.25 -2.16
N ALA A 149 15.26 22.27 -1.45
CA ALA A 149 15.76 21.91 -0.12
C ALA A 149 17.26 21.55 -0.18
N ARG A 150 18.00 21.96 0.85
CA ARG A 150 19.47 21.75 0.96
C ARG A 150 19.90 21.16 2.30
N LYS A 151 18.98 21.11 3.28
CA LYS A 151 19.23 20.61 4.63
C LYS A 151 18.05 19.75 5.03
N ALA A 152 18.33 18.57 5.55
CA ALA A 152 17.35 17.64 6.07
C ALA A 152 17.78 17.19 7.47
N ILE A 153 16.80 16.75 8.27
CA ILE A 153 17.02 16.12 9.57
C ILE A 153 16.32 14.76 9.51
N ILE A 154 17.07 13.69 9.76
CA ILE A 154 16.51 12.35 9.88
C ILE A 154 16.27 12.05 11.37
N ILE A 155 15.03 11.69 11.71
CA ILE A 155 14.64 11.33 13.07
C ILE A 155 14.43 9.81 13.15
N GLY A 156 15.44 9.11 13.67
CA GLY A 156 15.44 7.66 13.85
C GLY A 156 16.62 6.97 13.16
N GLY A 157 17.39 6.19 13.92
CA GLY A 157 18.58 5.47 13.42
C GLY A 157 18.30 4.02 13.02
N GLY A 158 17.05 3.69 12.67
CA GLY A 158 16.71 2.38 12.10
C GLY A 158 17.09 2.30 10.62
N PHE A 159 16.94 1.13 10.00
CA PHE A 159 17.37 0.92 8.60
C PHE A 159 16.76 1.93 7.63
N ILE A 160 15.46 2.25 7.74
CA ILE A 160 14.80 3.27 6.89
C ILE A 160 15.50 4.64 7.03
N GLY A 161 15.83 5.04 8.25
CA GLY A 161 16.52 6.31 8.49
C GLY A 161 17.95 6.32 7.98
N ILE A 162 18.66 5.18 8.09
CA ILE A 162 20.02 5.01 7.57
C ILE A 162 20.04 5.00 6.03
N GLU A 163 19.07 4.33 5.39
CA GLU A 163 18.96 4.31 3.93
C GLU A 163 18.61 5.68 3.34
N LEU A 164 17.95 6.54 4.11
CA LEU A 164 17.52 7.88 3.67
C LEU A 164 18.54 8.99 3.97
N ALA A 165 19.52 8.73 4.84
CA ALA A 165 20.51 9.71 5.31
C ALA A 165 21.70 9.86 4.34
#